data_AF-A0A1E7FWU9-F1
#
_entry.id   AF-A0A1E7FWU9-F1
#
_cell.length_a   1.000
_cell.length_b   1.000
_cell.length_c   1.000
_cell.angle_alpha   90.00
_cell.angle_beta   90.00
_cell.angle_gamma   90.00
#
_symmetry.space_group_name_H-M   'P 1'
#
loop_
_entity.id
_entity.type
_entity.pdbx_description
1 polymer ?
#
loop_
_entity_poly.entity_id
_entity_poly.type
_entity_poly.pdbx_seq_one_letter_code
_entity_poly.pdbx_strand_id
1 'polypeptide(L)'
;MSLFSEAQQQQRMAEVKNDNEMTESYNREEEYQRAQQAAVEAVMVGRETLEATIGQGEQLQNAENMADDTEYTLDKANRMLRGMTWSGFILNKLSRDVDPPEYKDDTINDTKNNKGTLGPPKVYEQVPDLYKAAAQALQNYHANLQVLEDCETNEQKETCRLICDDMHRQVNKKITEASTMIGQQRKDNNDSVNDNACKDTTNDEDLALQLQEDVSALRQRQLVLQHVQRGLMMTSGEKTDASASSINDKVKLFKNVKHNDTTVNGSSDSNTTSNDTVLIQQDQHLDTINQQLQELGSLAGNLNISLQQQSEVIDSLDSKNDTLHFKTKTVNRRTERFIQDKSWTKPRAEFVRYAWIRHQISGQYLSVAPNNDSTTLVLSNVFNERCIFGIWKRNRVLGLQNKYNRRWAGQSLLGKLTCSASTFNRREEWEVDNDWSDTTLLIVSAGWGSGGYLLLDKEGKGTQPLIGGGDISIKKQAPKWCIDEFLEK
;
A
#
# COMPACT_ATOMS: atom_id res chain seq x y z
N MET A 1 48.82 -50.67 78.95
CA MET A 1 49.20 -50.21 77.60
C MET A 1 48.02 -50.14 76.62
N SER A 2 46.99 -51.02 76.71
CA SER A 2 45.81 -50.98 75.82
C SER A 2 45.01 -49.65 75.84
N LEU A 3 44.73 -49.09 77.03
CA LEU A 3 43.90 -47.88 77.16
C LEU A 3 44.53 -46.60 76.61
N PHE A 4 45.86 -46.52 76.57
CA PHE A 4 46.57 -45.35 76.04
C PHE A 4 46.56 -45.34 74.51
N SER A 5 46.58 -46.52 73.89
CA SER A 5 46.45 -46.68 72.44
C SER A 5 45.06 -46.32 71.93
N GLU A 6 44.02 -46.62 72.71
CA GLU A 6 42.63 -46.35 72.36
C GLU A 6 42.29 -44.85 72.42
N ALA A 7 42.79 -44.14 73.44
CA ALA A 7 42.68 -42.68 73.53
C ALA A 7 43.39 -41.96 72.38
N GLN A 8 44.59 -42.43 71.99
CA GLN A 8 45.31 -41.88 70.85
C GLN A 8 44.60 -42.13 69.52
N GLN A 9 43.91 -43.27 69.38
CA GLN A 9 43.13 -43.60 68.20
C GLN A 9 41.83 -42.80 68.12
N GLN A 10 41.15 -42.56 69.25
CA GLN A 10 39.99 -41.68 69.31
C GLN A 10 40.36 -40.22 68.99
N GLN A 11 41.51 -39.74 69.46
CA GLN A 11 41.97 -38.38 69.17
C GLN A 11 42.29 -38.18 67.68
N ARG A 12 42.94 -39.16 67.02
CA ARG A 12 43.15 -39.13 65.56
C ARG A 12 41.84 -39.21 64.77
N MET A 13 40.88 -40.02 65.22
CA MET A 13 39.58 -40.11 64.56
C MET A 13 38.78 -38.81 64.69
N ALA A 14 38.91 -38.11 65.83
CA ALA A 14 38.31 -36.80 66.03
C ALA A 14 38.97 -35.72 65.14
N GLU A 15 40.30 -35.73 65.00
CA GLU A 15 41.02 -34.82 64.10
C GLU A 15 40.63 -35.03 62.63
N VAL A 16 40.64 -36.28 62.15
CA VAL A 16 40.24 -36.60 60.77
C VAL A 16 38.77 -36.23 60.50
N LYS A 17 37.89 -36.43 61.48
CA LYS A 17 36.49 -36.04 61.34
C LYS A 17 36.32 -34.52 61.25
N ASN A 18 37.07 -33.77 62.06
CA ASN A 18 37.05 -32.31 62.06
C ASN A 18 37.64 -31.73 60.76
N ASP A 19 38.72 -32.31 60.25
CA ASP A 19 39.31 -31.91 58.96
C ASP A 19 38.35 -32.18 57.79
N ASN A 20 37.65 -33.31 57.80
CA ASN A 20 36.68 -33.65 56.77
C ASN A 20 35.45 -32.72 56.80
N GLU A 21 34.91 -32.42 57.99
CA GLU A 21 33.84 -31.45 58.19
C GLU A 21 34.27 -30.03 57.75
N MET A 22 35.51 -29.64 58.02
CA MET A 22 36.07 -28.36 57.57
C MET A 22 36.17 -28.30 56.04
N THR A 23 36.68 -29.34 55.38
CA THR A 23 36.78 -29.38 53.90
C THR A 23 35.42 -29.40 53.21
N GLU A 24 34.42 -30.12 53.75
CA GLU A 24 33.06 -30.10 53.20
C GLU A 24 32.41 -28.71 53.33
N SER A 25 32.64 -28.02 54.45
CA SER A 25 32.17 -26.64 54.64
C SER A 25 32.78 -25.68 53.62
N TYR A 26 34.09 -25.80 53.33
CA TYR A 26 34.75 -24.97 52.32
C TYR A 26 34.20 -25.21 50.91
N ASN A 27 33.97 -26.47 50.53
CA ASN A 27 33.45 -26.80 49.21
C ASN A 27 32.03 -26.24 49.01
N ARG A 28 31.15 -26.31 50.02
CA ARG A 28 29.80 -25.72 49.93
C ARG A 28 29.84 -24.21 49.75
N GLU A 29 30.65 -23.52 50.54
CA GLU A 29 30.77 -22.06 50.44
C GLU A 29 31.24 -21.62 49.05
N GLU A 30 32.21 -22.36 48.47
CA GLU A 30 32.68 -22.09 47.11
C GLU A 30 31.58 -22.35 46.06
N GLU A 31 30.81 -23.44 46.19
CA GLU A 31 29.67 -23.72 45.30
C GLU A 31 28.60 -22.63 45.39
N TYR A 32 28.30 -22.14 46.60
CA TYR A 32 27.35 -21.05 46.83
C TYR A 32 27.82 -19.75 46.16
N GLN A 33 29.09 -19.37 46.33
CA GLN A 33 29.65 -18.18 45.70
C GLN A 33 29.62 -18.29 44.18
N ARG A 34 29.96 -19.46 43.62
CA ARG A 34 29.87 -19.72 42.18
C ARG A 34 28.44 -19.62 41.66
N ALA A 35 27.46 -20.16 42.39
CA ALA A 35 26.05 -20.09 42.00
C ALA A 35 25.54 -18.64 41.99
N GLN A 36 25.90 -17.85 43.01
CA GLN A 36 25.57 -16.42 43.04
C GLN A 36 26.25 -15.65 41.90
N GLN A 37 27.53 -15.91 41.66
CA GLN A 37 28.26 -15.25 40.57
C GLN A 37 27.61 -15.56 39.22
N ALA A 38 27.27 -16.83 38.96
CA ALA A 38 26.61 -17.25 37.74
C ALA A 38 25.22 -16.61 37.58
N ALA A 39 24.45 -16.50 38.66
CA ALA A 39 23.14 -15.86 38.62
C ALA A 39 23.24 -14.33 38.39
N VAL A 40 24.21 -13.65 39.00
CA VAL A 40 24.50 -12.22 38.73
C VAL A 40 24.91 -12.01 37.27
N GLU A 41 25.81 -12.86 36.76
CA GLU A 41 26.27 -12.78 35.37
C GLU A 41 25.11 -13.02 34.40
N ALA A 42 24.25 -14.01 34.67
CA ALA A 42 23.05 -14.27 33.86
C ALA A 42 22.08 -13.08 33.84
N VAL A 43 21.84 -12.44 34.99
CA VAL A 43 21.02 -11.22 35.06
C VAL A 43 21.66 -10.07 34.28
N MET A 44 22.98 -9.88 34.39
CA MET A 44 23.71 -8.85 33.66
C MET A 44 23.59 -9.04 32.15
N VAL A 45 23.85 -10.26 31.65
CA VAL A 45 23.69 -10.60 30.24
C VAL A 45 22.24 -10.44 29.79
N GLY A 46 21.27 -10.80 30.64
CA GLY A 46 19.85 -10.61 30.38
C GLY A 46 19.48 -9.13 30.20
N ARG A 47 20.04 -8.24 31.03
CA ARG A 47 19.85 -6.78 30.91
C ARG A 47 20.46 -6.23 29.62
N GLU A 48 21.71 -6.59 29.32
CA GLU A 48 22.38 -6.15 28.08
C GLU A 48 21.64 -6.64 26.82
N THR A 49 21.17 -7.89 26.85
CA THR A 49 20.37 -8.46 25.75
C THR A 49 19.05 -7.71 25.59
N LEU A 50 18.39 -7.37 26.69
CA LEU A 50 17.14 -6.59 26.64
C LEU A 50 17.39 -5.18 26.09
N GLU A 51 18.45 -4.49 26.50
CA GLU A 51 18.83 -3.18 25.97
C GLU A 51 19.13 -3.23 24.47
N ALA A 52 19.89 -4.24 24.02
CA ALA A 52 20.16 -4.47 22.61
C ALA A 52 18.87 -4.76 21.82
N THR A 53 17.96 -5.55 22.39
CA THR A 53 16.66 -5.85 21.79
C THR A 53 15.82 -4.58 21.66
N ILE A 54 15.74 -3.75 22.71
CA ILE A 54 15.04 -2.46 22.64
C ILE A 54 15.62 -1.56 21.54
N GLY A 55 16.96 -1.48 21.44
CA GLY A 55 17.64 -0.72 20.38
C GLY A 55 17.32 -1.23 18.97
N GLN A 56 17.20 -2.54 18.77
CA GLN A 56 16.75 -3.12 17.50
C GLN A 56 15.28 -2.78 17.20
N GLY A 57 14.44 -2.73 18.23
CA GLY A 57 13.04 -2.32 18.09
C GLY A 57 12.90 -0.89 17.56
N GLU A 58 13.71 0.05 18.07
CA GLU A 58 13.74 1.42 17.57
C GLU A 58 14.19 1.50 16.11
N GLN A 59 15.20 0.70 15.71
CA GLN A 59 15.66 0.63 14.33
C GLN A 59 14.56 0.10 13.38
N LEU A 60 13.81 -0.92 13.81
CA LEU A 60 12.69 -1.46 13.03
C LEU A 60 11.56 -0.43 12.89
N GLN A 61 11.23 0.31 13.96
CA GLN A 61 10.23 1.37 13.89
C GLN A 61 10.66 2.50 12.94
N ASN A 62 11.94 2.88 12.96
CA ASN A 62 12.50 3.85 12.02
C ASN A 62 12.46 3.34 10.57
N ALA A 63 12.71 2.05 10.34
CA ALA A 63 12.59 1.43 9.02
C ALA A 63 11.14 1.42 8.53
N GLU A 64 10.18 1.17 9.42
CA GLU A 64 8.76 1.24 9.10
C GLU A 64 8.33 2.66 8.72
N ASN A 65 8.72 3.67 9.49
CA ASN A 65 8.43 5.08 9.18
C ASN A 65 9.03 5.49 7.83
N MET A 66 10.26 5.05 7.52
CA MET A 66 10.91 5.29 6.24
C MET A 66 10.18 4.58 5.08
N ALA A 67 9.63 3.39 5.31
CA ALA A 67 8.83 2.67 4.32
C ALA A 67 7.54 3.44 4.00
N ASP A 68 6.85 3.98 5.02
CA ASP A 68 5.64 4.78 4.86
C ASP A 68 5.92 6.09 4.09
N ASP A 69 7.02 6.77 4.39
CA ASP A 69 7.48 7.96 3.66
C ASP A 69 7.78 7.66 2.19
N THR A 70 8.42 6.51 1.94
CA THR A 70 8.71 6.05 0.58
C THR A 70 7.42 5.71 -0.16
N GLU A 71 6.46 5.09 0.52
CA GLU A 71 5.16 4.74 -0.06
C GLU A 71 4.40 6.01 -0.48
N TYR A 72 4.33 6.99 0.42
CA TYR A 72 3.74 8.29 0.14
C TYR A 72 4.44 8.99 -1.04
N THR A 73 5.77 8.98 -1.06
CA THR A 73 6.55 9.58 -2.16
C THR A 73 6.26 8.91 -3.49
N LEU A 74 6.17 7.57 -3.51
CA LEU A 74 5.84 6.81 -4.72
C LEU A 74 4.41 7.08 -5.18
N ASP A 75 3.44 7.16 -4.28
CA ASP A 75 2.05 7.48 -4.64
C ASP A 75 1.92 8.91 -5.19
N LYS A 76 2.61 9.86 -4.57
CA LYS A 76 2.71 11.23 -5.05
C LYS A 76 3.36 11.30 -6.43
N ALA A 77 4.48 10.61 -6.64
CA ALA A 77 5.15 10.53 -7.94
C ALA A 77 4.24 9.88 -8.99
N ASN A 78 3.54 8.81 -8.63
CA ASN A 78 2.61 8.11 -9.50
C ASN A 78 1.41 9.00 -9.90
N ARG A 79 0.90 9.80 -8.95
CA ARG A 79 -0.12 10.84 -9.19
C ARG A 79 0.42 11.91 -10.12
N MET A 80 1.61 12.46 -9.88
CA MET A 80 2.24 13.47 -10.74
C MET A 80 2.43 12.96 -12.17
N LEU A 81 3.01 11.75 -12.34
CA LEU A 81 3.20 11.12 -13.65
C LEU A 81 1.87 10.85 -14.36
N ARG A 82 0.83 10.44 -13.63
CA ARG A 82 -0.53 10.33 -14.19
C ARG A 82 -1.00 11.69 -14.72
N GLY A 83 -0.81 12.75 -13.93
CA GLY A 83 -1.20 14.13 -14.23
C GLY A 83 -0.51 14.74 -15.45
N MET A 84 0.64 14.21 -15.87
CA MET A 84 1.32 14.64 -17.10
C MET A 84 0.56 14.25 -18.37
N THR A 85 -0.39 13.31 -18.27
CA THR A 85 -1.30 12.98 -19.37
C THR A 85 -2.64 13.67 -19.16
N TRP A 86 -3.28 14.13 -20.23
CA TRP A 86 -4.55 14.85 -20.14
C TRP A 86 -5.64 14.05 -19.39
N SER A 87 -5.81 12.76 -19.70
CA SER A 87 -6.76 11.91 -18.99
C SER A 87 -6.37 11.65 -17.53
N GLY A 88 -5.07 11.56 -17.25
CA GLY A 88 -4.59 11.36 -15.90
C GLY A 88 -4.66 12.62 -15.03
N PHE A 89 -4.62 13.82 -15.62
CA PHE A 89 -4.92 15.07 -14.94
C PHE A 89 -6.35 15.09 -14.40
N ILE A 90 -7.32 14.71 -15.24
CA ILE A 90 -8.73 14.62 -14.82
C ILE A 90 -8.91 13.60 -13.71
N LEU A 91 -8.30 12.42 -13.83
CA LEU A 91 -8.35 11.40 -12.77
C LEU A 91 -7.73 11.90 -11.46
N ASN A 92 -6.64 12.67 -11.52
CA ASN A 92 -6.06 13.26 -10.32
C ASN A 92 -7.04 14.21 -9.62
N LYS A 93 -7.71 15.08 -10.37
CA LYS A 93 -8.71 16.01 -9.82
C LYS A 93 -9.90 15.30 -9.20
N LEU A 94 -10.31 14.16 -9.76
CA LEU A 94 -11.40 13.33 -9.24
C LEU A 94 -10.96 12.41 -8.08
N SER A 95 -9.67 12.08 -7.98
CA SER A 95 -9.16 11.23 -6.90
C SER A 95 -8.72 12.06 -5.70
N ARG A 96 -9.04 11.57 -4.48
CA ARG A 96 -8.53 12.12 -3.22
C ARG A 96 -7.01 12.31 -3.29
N ASP A 97 -6.53 13.44 -2.76
CA ASP A 97 -5.10 13.66 -2.63
C ASP A 97 -4.45 12.55 -1.79
N VAL A 98 -3.18 12.28 -2.07
CA VAL A 98 -2.42 11.33 -1.27
C VAL A 98 -2.16 12.01 0.07
N ASP A 99 -2.72 11.45 1.13
CA ASP A 99 -2.51 11.97 2.48
C ASP A 99 -1.07 11.67 2.94
N PRO A 100 -0.38 12.60 3.61
CA PRO A 100 0.92 12.32 4.19
C PRO A 100 0.79 11.22 5.25
N PRO A 101 1.83 10.41 5.49
CA PRO A 101 1.79 9.40 6.54
C PRO A 101 1.50 10.10 7.88
N GLU A 102 0.54 9.57 8.62
CA GLU A 102 0.30 10.00 10.00
C GLU A 102 1.40 9.40 10.85
N TYR A 103 2.45 10.17 11.12
CA TYR A 103 3.37 9.81 12.19
C TYR A 103 2.55 9.76 13.48
N LYS A 104 2.50 8.58 14.09
CA LYS A 104 2.02 8.41 15.46
C LYS A 104 3.03 9.08 16.38
N ASP A 105 2.99 10.40 16.42
CA ASP A 105 3.54 11.13 17.56
C ASP A 105 2.61 10.78 18.72
N ASP A 106 3.02 9.83 19.55
CA ASP A 106 2.29 9.36 20.75
C ASP A 106 2.03 10.47 21.79
N THR A 107 2.32 11.73 21.45
CA THR A 107 2.34 12.85 22.39
C THR A 107 1.23 13.89 22.22
N ILE A 108 0.34 13.84 21.23
CA ILE A 108 -0.69 14.90 21.09
C ILE A 108 -2.08 14.36 20.73
N ASN A 109 -2.90 14.19 21.78
CA ASN A 109 -4.34 14.06 21.68
C ASN A 109 -4.99 15.32 21.07
N ASP A 110 -5.97 15.07 20.20
CA ASP A 110 -7.19 15.85 20.02
C ASP A 110 -7.07 17.35 19.71
N THR A 111 -6.90 17.68 18.43
CA THR A 111 -7.77 18.65 17.71
C THR A 111 -7.37 18.75 16.25
N LYS A 112 -7.91 17.88 15.37
CA LYS A 112 -7.89 18.16 13.93
C LYS A 112 -9.30 18.41 13.41
N ASN A 113 -9.58 19.71 13.37
CA ASN A 113 -10.66 20.36 12.66
C ASN A 113 -10.72 19.95 11.19
N ASN A 114 -11.96 19.75 10.73
CA ASN A 114 -12.41 19.69 9.35
C ASN A 114 -11.70 20.72 8.45
N LYS A 115 -10.67 20.29 7.71
CA LYS A 115 -10.22 21.01 6.52
C LYS A 115 -11.02 20.47 5.34
N GLY A 116 -11.98 21.29 4.90
CA GLY A 116 -12.92 20.97 3.82
C GLY A 116 -12.20 20.45 2.59
N THR A 117 -12.52 19.22 2.21
CA THR A 117 -12.07 18.58 0.98
C THR A 117 -12.61 19.36 -0.21
N LEU A 118 -11.73 19.67 -1.17
CA LEU A 118 -12.03 20.20 -2.51
C LEU A 118 -12.76 19.16 -3.38
N GLY A 119 -13.78 18.50 -2.83
CA GLY A 119 -14.69 17.66 -3.58
C GLY A 119 -15.72 18.54 -4.31
N PRO A 120 -16.29 18.06 -5.43
CA PRO A 120 -17.50 18.68 -5.97
C PRO A 120 -18.57 18.78 -4.87
N PRO A 121 -19.42 19.83 -4.90
CA PRO A 121 -20.43 20.03 -3.86
C PRO A 121 -21.24 18.75 -3.66
N LYS A 122 -21.33 18.25 -2.41
CA LYS A 122 -22.14 17.06 -2.05
C LYS A 122 -23.65 17.27 -2.24
N VAL A 123 -24.04 18.43 -2.76
CA VAL A 123 -25.41 18.88 -2.97
C VAL A 123 -26.23 17.89 -3.81
N TYR A 124 -25.57 17.06 -4.63
CA TYR A 124 -26.25 16.11 -5.53
C TYR A 124 -26.34 14.66 -5.02
N GLU A 125 -25.93 14.36 -3.77
CA GLU A 125 -26.01 12.98 -3.23
C GLU A 125 -27.44 12.54 -2.88
N GLN A 126 -28.38 13.48 -2.66
CA GLN A 126 -29.76 13.21 -2.21
C GLN A 126 -30.81 13.54 -3.28
N VAL A 127 -30.49 13.30 -4.55
CA VAL A 127 -31.39 13.59 -5.68
C VAL A 127 -32.28 12.36 -5.97
N PRO A 128 -33.60 12.54 -6.25
CA PRO A 128 -34.47 11.45 -6.70
C PRO A 128 -33.89 10.66 -7.87
N ASP A 129 -34.16 9.35 -7.92
CA ASP A 129 -33.55 8.42 -8.88
C ASP A 129 -33.74 8.85 -10.35
N LEU A 130 -34.88 9.49 -10.67
CA LEU A 130 -35.18 10.05 -12.00
C LEU A 130 -34.16 11.10 -12.46
N TYR A 131 -33.61 11.89 -11.53
CA TYR A 131 -32.68 12.98 -11.83
C TYR A 131 -31.22 12.64 -11.52
N LYS A 132 -30.94 11.48 -10.90
CA LYS A 132 -29.59 11.06 -10.50
C LYS A 132 -28.59 11.08 -11.67
N ALA A 133 -29.02 10.65 -12.86
CA ALA A 133 -28.18 10.67 -14.05
C ALA A 133 -27.86 12.11 -14.53
N ALA A 134 -28.83 13.01 -14.44
CA ALA A 134 -28.64 14.42 -14.79
C ALA A 134 -27.73 15.14 -13.77
N ALA A 135 -27.96 14.90 -12.48
CA ALA A 135 -27.15 15.44 -11.39
C ALA A 135 -25.69 14.95 -11.44
N GLN A 136 -25.46 13.66 -11.74
CA GLN A 136 -24.11 13.13 -11.95
C GLN A 136 -23.42 13.77 -13.15
N ALA A 137 -24.14 13.96 -14.26
CA ALA A 137 -23.60 14.62 -15.44
C ALA A 137 -23.25 16.09 -15.14
N LEU A 138 -24.08 16.80 -14.36
CA LEU A 138 -23.85 18.16 -13.92
C LEU A 138 -22.61 18.27 -13.03
N GLN A 139 -22.45 17.33 -12.09
CA GLN A 139 -21.26 17.24 -11.25
C GLN A 139 -19.99 17.00 -12.08
N ASN A 140 -20.06 16.13 -13.09
CA ASN A 140 -18.96 15.91 -14.03
C ASN A 140 -18.64 17.18 -14.84
N TYR A 141 -19.66 17.93 -15.27
CA TYR A 141 -19.47 19.20 -15.98
C TYR A 141 -18.77 20.23 -15.08
N HIS A 142 -19.21 20.38 -13.83
CA HIS A 142 -18.56 21.27 -12.86
C HIS A 142 -17.09 20.90 -12.63
N ALA A 143 -16.77 19.61 -12.46
CA ALA A 143 -15.39 19.14 -12.30
C ALA A 143 -14.52 19.45 -13.52
N ASN A 144 -15.06 19.29 -14.74
CA ASN A 144 -14.33 19.64 -15.97
C ASN A 144 -14.14 21.16 -16.14
N LEU A 145 -15.04 22.00 -15.61
CA LEU A 145 -14.84 23.44 -15.60
C LEU A 145 -13.71 23.86 -14.65
N GLN A 146 -13.61 23.24 -13.47
CA GLN A 146 -12.46 23.46 -12.57
C GLN A 146 -11.14 23.04 -13.24
N VAL A 147 -11.15 21.92 -13.98
CA VAL A 147 -10.02 21.49 -14.82
C VAL A 147 -9.66 22.57 -15.86
N LEU A 148 -10.65 23.18 -16.52
CA LEU A 148 -10.43 24.23 -17.52
C LEU A 148 -9.82 25.51 -16.91
N GLU A 149 -10.17 25.84 -15.66
CA GLU A 149 -9.61 26.99 -14.93
C GLU A 149 -8.11 26.83 -14.67
N ASP A 150 -7.69 25.62 -14.32
CA ASP A 150 -6.31 25.30 -13.98
C ASP A 150 -5.44 24.95 -15.20
N CYS A 151 -6.00 24.98 -16.42
CA CYS A 151 -5.21 24.71 -17.61
C CYS A 151 -4.19 25.84 -17.85
N GLU A 152 -2.90 25.48 -17.97
CA GLU A 152 -1.83 26.43 -18.22
C GLU A 152 -1.64 26.67 -19.73
N THR A 153 -1.61 25.58 -20.50
CA THR A 153 -1.31 25.63 -21.94
C THR A 153 -2.55 25.80 -22.81
N ASN A 154 -2.36 26.36 -24.01
CA ASN A 154 -3.48 26.63 -24.94
C ASN A 154 -4.10 25.35 -25.52
N GLU A 155 -3.28 24.33 -25.77
CA GLU A 155 -3.76 23.04 -26.28
C GLU A 155 -4.63 22.32 -25.24
N GLN A 156 -4.22 22.37 -23.96
CA GLN A 156 -5.05 21.87 -22.85
C GLN A 156 -6.37 22.63 -22.75
N LYS A 157 -6.32 23.98 -22.81
CA LYS A 157 -7.52 24.83 -22.77
C LYS A 157 -8.51 24.48 -23.87
N GLU A 158 -8.04 24.34 -25.11
CA GLU A 158 -8.92 24.04 -26.24
C GLU A 158 -9.53 22.63 -26.12
N THR A 159 -8.74 21.64 -25.70
CA THR A 159 -9.24 20.28 -25.48
C THR A 159 -10.28 20.24 -24.35
N CYS A 160 -9.97 20.86 -23.20
CA CYS A 160 -10.89 20.94 -22.06
C CYS A 160 -12.15 21.73 -22.41
N ARG A 161 -12.06 22.74 -23.27
CA ARG A 161 -13.20 23.50 -23.79
C ARG A 161 -14.14 22.61 -24.60
N LEU A 162 -13.62 21.84 -25.56
CA LEU A 162 -14.43 20.91 -26.37
C LEU A 162 -15.19 19.91 -25.48
N ILE A 163 -14.56 19.48 -24.40
CA ILE A 163 -15.13 18.52 -23.46
C ILE A 163 -16.18 19.16 -22.57
N CYS A 164 -15.93 20.39 -22.08
CA CYS A 164 -16.94 21.17 -21.38
C CYS A 164 -18.17 21.43 -22.27
N ASP A 165 -17.98 21.71 -23.56
CA ASP A 165 -19.08 21.88 -24.53
C ASP A 165 -19.86 20.58 -24.72
N ASP A 166 -19.18 19.44 -24.80
CA ASP A 166 -19.83 18.13 -24.88
C ASP A 166 -20.61 17.78 -23.61
N MET A 167 -20.00 17.98 -22.44
CA MET A 167 -20.64 17.75 -21.14
C MET A 167 -21.89 18.62 -20.99
N HIS A 168 -21.83 19.91 -21.35
CA HIS A 168 -23.00 20.78 -21.35
C HIS A 168 -24.16 20.22 -22.21
N ARG A 169 -23.87 19.67 -23.40
CA ARG A 169 -24.88 19.01 -24.24
C ARG A 169 -25.45 17.76 -23.57
N GLN A 170 -24.59 16.95 -22.95
CA GLN A 170 -25.02 15.73 -22.26
C GLN A 170 -25.92 16.04 -21.06
N VAL A 171 -25.60 17.05 -20.25
CA VAL A 171 -26.42 17.43 -19.10
C VAL A 171 -27.80 17.90 -19.54
N ASN A 172 -27.88 18.82 -20.52
CA ASN A 172 -29.17 19.29 -21.04
C ASN A 172 -30.02 18.15 -21.62
N LYS A 173 -29.38 17.20 -22.32
CA LYS A 173 -30.07 16.00 -22.83
C LYS A 173 -30.66 15.19 -21.68
N LYS A 174 -29.91 14.97 -20.60
CA LYS A 174 -30.35 14.19 -19.43
C LYS A 174 -31.45 14.88 -18.62
N ILE A 175 -31.37 16.20 -18.44
CA ILE A 175 -32.45 16.98 -17.81
C ILE A 175 -33.72 16.87 -18.66
N THR A 176 -33.61 17.04 -19.99
CA THR A 176 -34.76 16.93 -20.90
C THR A 176 -35.39 15.53 -20.86
N GLU A 177 -34.57 14.47 -20.89
CA GLU A 177 -35.03 13.08 -20.75
C GLU A 177 -35.83 12.89 -19.44
N ALA A 178 -35.29 13.34 -18.30
CA ALA A 178 -35.95 13.24 -17.00
C ALA A 178 -37.29 14.02 -16.97
N SER A 179 -37.32 15.26 -17.46
CA SER A 179 -38.56 16.05 -17.54
C SER A 179 -39.60 15.42 -18.46
N THR A 180 -39.19 14.78 -19.57
CA THR A 180 -40.13 14.07 -20.45
C THR A 180 -40.72 12.83 -19.80
N MET A 181 -39.94 12.09 -19.01
CA MET A 181 -40.43 10.92 -18.26
C MET A 181 -41.49 11.33 -17.23
N ILE A 182 -41.29 12.43 -16.50
CA ILE A 182 -42.26 12.96 -15.55
C ILE A 182 -43.53 13.43 -16.26
N GLY A 183 -43.39 14.09 -17.41
CA GLY A 183 -44.53 14.49 -18.25
C GLY A 183 -45.35 13.30 -18.76
N GLN A 184 -44.72 12.16 -19.05
CA GLN A 184 -45.41 10.92 -19.41
C GLN A 184 -46.12 10.30 -18.22
N GLN A 185 -45.47 10.18 -17.06
CA GLN A 185 -46.08 9.67 -15.83
C GLN A 185 -47.30 10.49 -15.40
N ARG A 186 -47.30 11.81 -15.58
CA ARG A 186 -48.47 12.67 -15.32
C ARG A 186 -49.64 12.38 -16.26
N LYS A 187 -49.38 12.09 -17.53
CA LYS A 187 -50.44 11.75 -18.51
C LYS A 187 -51.07 10.41 -18.16
N ASP A 188 -50.24 9.41 -17.85
CA ASP A 188 -50.71 8.07 -17.49
C ASP A 188 -51.51 8.07 -16.17
N ASN A 189 -51.14 8.93 -15.21
CA ASN A 189 -51.86 9.06 -13.93
C ASN A 189 -53.20 9.80 -14.05
N ASN A 190 -53.33 10.77 -14.97
CA ASN A 190 -54.59 11.52 -15.16
C ASN A 190 -55.73 10.65 -15.72
N ASP A 191 -55.42 9.55 -16.39
CA ASP A 191 -56.42 8.58 -16.86
C ASP A 191 -56.89 7.64 -15.72
N SER A 192 -56.22 7.64 -14.56
CA SER A 192 -56.62 6.91 -13.36
C SER A 192 -57.27 7.85 -12.34
N VAL A 193 -58.61 7.83 -12.28
CA VAL A 193 -59.42 8.65 -11.35
C VAL A 193 -59.16 8.22 -9.90
N ASN A 194 -58.14 8.77 -9.25
CA ASN A 194 -57.88 8.55 -7.83
C ASN A 194 -57.38 9.86 -7.18
N ASP A 195 -58.30 10.58 -6.52
CA ASP A 195 -58.16 11.99 -6.10
C ASP A 195 -57.15 12.28 -4.96
N ASN A 196 -56.31 11.33 -4.54
CA ASN A 196 -55.47 11.46 -3.34
C ASN A 196 -53.94 11.58 -3.56
N ALA A 197 -53.43 11.63 -4.80
CA ALA A 197 -51.97 11.59 -5.09
C ALA A 197 -51.31 12.97 -5.40
N CYS A 198 -51.98 14.10 -5.17
CA CYS A 198 -51.60 15.39 -5.76
C CYS A 198 -50.47 16.19 -5.04
N LYS A 199 -49.77 15.63 -4.03
CA LYS A 199 -48.82 16.44 -3.21
C LYS A 199 -47.33 16.27 -3.49
N ASP A 200 -46.88 15.21 -4.16
CA ASP A 200 -45.43 14.99 -4.37
C ASP A 200 -44.88 15.57 -5.68
N THR A 201 -45.74 15.90 -6.66
CA THR A 201 -45.30 16.26 -8.01
C THR A 201 -44.75 17.67 -8.17
N THR A 202 -44.96 18.57 -7.20
CA THR A 202 -44.44 19.96 -7.24
C THR A 202 -42.94 20.00 -6.99
N ASN A 203 -42.41 19.12 -6.14
CA ASN A 203 -40.99 19.09 -5.80
C ASN A 203 -40.11 18.67 -6.99
N ASP A 204 -40.62 17.81 -7.88
CA ASP A 204 -39.88 17.32 -9.04
C ASP A 204 -39.70 18.39 -10.13
N GLU A 205 -40.67 19.30 -10.29
CA GLU A 205 -40.55 20.42 -11.24
C GLU A 205 -39.60 21.49 -10.73
N ASP A 206 -39.66 21.80 -9.43
CA ASP A 206 -38.73 22.74 -8.79
C ASP A 206 -37.28 22.24 -8.88
N LEU A 207 -37.05 20.93 -8.72
CA LEU A 207 -35.73 20.34 -8.88
C LEU A 207 -35.21 20.37 -10.32
N ALA A 208 -36.06 20.13 -11.32
CA ALA A 208 -35.67 20.30 -12.73
C ALA A 208 -35.28 21.75 -13.05
N LEU A 209 -36.05 22.71 -12.53
CA LEU A 209 -35.74 24.13 -12.68
C LEU A 209 -34.40 24.48 -12.03
N GLN A 210 -34.14 23.97 -10.82
CA GLN A 210 -32.87 24.16 -10.12
C GLN A 210 -31.68 23.56 -10.91
N LEU A 211 -31.80 22.33 -11.42
CA LEU A 211 -30.75 21.71 -12.24
C LEU A 211 -30.51 22.50 -13.54
N GLN A 212 -31.57 23.04 -14.15
CA GLN A 212 -31.46 23.87 -15.34
C GLN A 212 -30.76 25.21 -15.05
N GLU A 213 -31.07 25.83 -13.91
CA GLU A 213 -30.41 27.05 -13.42
C GLU A 213 -28.91 26.81 -13.19
N ASP A 214 -28.55 25.73 -12.49
CA ASP A 214 -27.15 25.35 -12.23
C ASP A 214 -26.37 25.12 -13.54
N VAL A 215 -26.97 24.43 -14.52
CA VAL A 215 -26.36 24.26 -15.86
C VAL A 215 -26.08 25.60 -16.53
N SER A 216 -27.05 26.52 -16.46
CA SER A 216 -26.93 27.84 -17.07
C SER A 216 -25.83 28.68 -16.39
N ALA A 217 -25.71 28.60 -15.07
CA ALA A 217 -24.66 29.25 -14.29
C ALA A 217 -23.27 28.69 -14.66
N LEU A 218 -23.15 27.37 -14.79
CA LEU A 218 -21.90 26.74 -15.23
C LEU A 218 -21.53 27.12 -16.67
N ARG A 219 -22.52 27.22 -17.56
CA ARG A 219 -22.29 27.67 -18.93
C ARG A 219 -21.80 29.11 -18.98
N GLN A 220 -22.37 29.99 -18.18
CA GLN A 220 -21.92 31.37 -18.06
C GLN A 220 -20.48 31.45 -17.54
N ARG A 221 -20.14 30.67 -16.52
CA ARG A 221 -18.75 30.54 -16.01
C ARG A 221 -17.79 30.08 -17.10
N GLN A 222 -18.17 29.08 -17.90
CA GLN A 222 -17.36 28.62 -19.04
C GLN A 222 -17.07 29.75 -20.04
N LEU A 223 -18.07 30.57 -20.37
CA LEU A 223 -17.90 31.70 -21.30
C LEU A 223 -16.97 32.77 -20.73
N VAL A 224 -17.07 33.09 -19.44
CA VAL A 224 -16.15 34.02 -18.77
C VAL A 224 -14.71 33.53 -18.85
N LEU A 225 -14.46 32.24 -18.58
CA LEU A 225 -13.12 31.67 -18.70
C LEU A 225 -12.56 31.76 -20.12
N GLN A 226 -13.39 31.54 -21.14
CA GLN A 226 -12.98 31.71 -22.54
C GLN A 226 -12.58 33.16 -22.86
N HIS A 227 -13.30 34.14 -22.32
CA HIS A 227 -12.96 35.55 -22.51
C HIS A 227 -11.67 35.94 -21.79
N VAL A 228 -11.50 35.53 -20.53
CA VAL A 228 -10.28 35.80 -19.73
C VAL A 228 -9.05 35.19 -20.42
N GLN A 229 -9.16 33.96 -20.91
CA GLN A 229 -8.07 33.27 -21.60
C GLN A 229 -7.70 33.95 -22.93
N ARG A 230 -8.67 34.48 -23.68
CA ARG A 230 -8.39 35.29 -24.88
C ARG A 230 -7.75 36.64 -24.54
N GLY A 231 -8.13 37.24 -23.41
CA GLY A 231 -7.58 38.53 -22.95
C GLY A 231 -6.12 38.44 -22.50
N LEU A 232 -5.76 37.39 -21.76
CA LEU A 232 -4.39 37.16 -21.26
C LEU A 232 -3.35 36.97 -22.38
N MET A 233 -3.75 36.46 -23.54
CA MET A 233 -2.85 36.35 -24.70
C MET A 233 -2.42 37.71 -25.27
N MET A 234 -3.19 38.76 -25.02
CA MET A 234 -2.86 40.11 -25.50
C MET A 234 -1.91 40.85 -24.56
N THR A 235 -1.69 40.37 -23.33
CA THR A 235 -1.00 41.13 -22.26
C THR A 235 0.32 40.51 -21.76
N SER A 236 0.65 39.26 -22.12
CA SER A 236 1.84 38.56 -21.60
C SER A 236 3.19 38.95 -22.27
N GLY A 237 3.30 40.17 -22.80
CA GLY A 237 4.50 40.67 -23.48
C GLY A 237 5.55 41.34 -22.58
N GLU A 238 5.22 41.68 -21.33
CA GLU A 238 6.14 42.42 -20.44
C GLU A 238 5.91 42.04 -18.98
N LYS A 239 6.85 41.30 -18.36
CA LYS A 239 7.53 41.72 -17.12
C LYS A 239 8.44 40.65 -16.51
N THR A 240 9.53 41.18 -15.97
CA THR A 240 10.71 40.60 -15.34
C THR A 240 10.53 40.32 -13.85
N ASP A 241 11.28 39.32 -13.37
CA ASP A 241 11.31 38.74 -12.03
C ASP A 241 11.86 39.67 -10.92
N ALA A 242 11.34 39.50 -9.70
CA ALA A 242 12.06 39.82 -8.47
C ALA A 242 11.68 38.84 -7.33
N SER A 243 12.71 38.14 -6.86
CA SER A 243 12.74 37.17 -5.76
C SER A 243 12.79 37.85 -4.39
N ALA A 244 12.25 37.19 -3.35
CA ALA A 244 12.59 37.47 -1.96
C ALA A 244 12.67 36.16 -1.14
N SER A 245 13.84 35.93 -0.54
CA SER A 245 14.14 34.90 0.46
C SER A 245 14.32 35.52 1.84
N SER A 246 13.95 34.83 2.91
CA SER A 246 14.32 35.16 4.31
C SER A 246 13.86 34.01 5.23
N ILE A 247 14.44 33.56 6.35
CA ILE A 247 15.73 33.65 7.07
C ILE A 247 15.51 32.80 8.36
N ASN A 248 16.52 32.03 8.80
CA ASN A 248 16.93 31.65 10.19
C ASN A 248 15.94 31.00 11.21
N ASP A 249 16.33 30.34 12.32
CA ASP A 249 17.55 29.73 12.91
C ASP A 249 17.23 29.41 14.40
N LYS A 250 17.93 28.43 15.02
CA LYS A 250 18.07 28.11 16.49
C LYS A 250 16.87 27.48 17.25
N VAL A 251 17.01 26.66 18.32
CA VAL A 251 17.78 26.75 19.59
C VAL A 251 17.93 25.35 20.27
N LYS A 252 19.00 25.18 21.06
CA LYS A 252 19.37 24.05 21.97
C LYS A 252 18.72 24.13 23.36
N LEU A 253 18.50 23.00 24.06
CA LEU A 253 18.44 22.85 25.55
C LEU A 253 18.18 21.34 25.89
N PHE A 254 18.88 20.62 26.78
CA PHE A 254 18.90 20.70 28.25
C PHE A 254 20.01 19.83 28.91
N LYS A 255 20.24 20.07 30.21
CA LYS A 255 21.20 19.44 31.15
C LYS A 255 20.48 18.54 32.19
N ASN A 256 21.16 17.44 32.55
CA ASN A 256 21.37 16.75 33.84
C ASN A 256 20.27 16.63 34.92
N VAL A 257 20.12 15.39 35.42
CA VAL A 257 19.53 15.03 36.73
C VAL A 257 20.52 14.13 37.49
N LYS A 258 20.73 14.37 38.79
CA LYS A 258 21.50 13.55 39.75
C LYS A 258 20.53 12.81 40.68
N HIS A 259 20.81 11.54 40.98
CA HIS A 259 20.13 10.76 42.02
C HIS A 259 20.94 10.77 43.34
N ASN A 260 20.21 10.85 44.46
CA ASN A 260 20.69 10.73 45.83
C ASN A 260 20.55 9.27 46.31
N ASP A 261 21.62 8.71 46.88
CA ASP A 261 21.60 7.46 47.63
C ASP A 261 21.30 7.71 49.11
N THR A 262 20.46 6.85 49.69
CA THR A 262 20.06 6.87 51.10
C THR A 262 20.60 5.63 51.79
N THR A 263 21.53 5.84 52.73
CA THR A 263 22.11 4.84 53.61
C THR A 263 21.18 4.56 54.81
N VAL A 264 20.89 3.30 55.08
CA VAL A 264 20.20 2.84 56.29
C VAL A 264 21.14 1.95 57.10
N ASN A 265 21.35 2.36 58.35
CA ASN A 265 22.18 1.74 59.38
C ASN A 265 21.26 1.01 60.37
N GLY A 266 21.57 -0.25 60.71
CA GLY A 266 20.84 -1.01 61.72
C GLY A 266 21.69 -2.13 62.30
N SER A 267 22.30 -1.86 63.46
CA SER A 267 23.05 -2.83 64.27
C SER A 267 22.12 -3.42 65.34
N SER A 268 22.12 -4.74 65.49
CA SER A 268 21.48 -5.45 66.60
C SER A 268 22.29 -6.70 66.94
N ASP A 269 23.01 -6.64 68.05
CA ASP A 269 23.79 -7.73 68.63
C ASP A 269 22.85 -8.78 69.23
N SER A 270 22.88 -9.99 68.69
CA SER A 270 22.33 -11.18 69.34
C SER A 270 23.37 -12.30 69.28
N ASN A 271 23.64 -12.88 70.46
CA ASN A 271 24.51 -14.04 70.63
C ASN A 271 23.80 -15.29 70.09
N THR A 272 23.85 -15.45 68.77
CA THR A 272 23.38 -16.63 68.06
C THR A 272 24.45 -17.71 68.12
N THR A 273 24.06 -18.95 68.39
CA THR A 273 24.98 -20.09 68.44
C THR A 273 25.54 -20.37 67.05
N SER A 274 26.77 -20.87 66.93
CA SER A 274 27.50 -21.03 65.66
C SER A 274 26.80 -21.87 64.58
N ASN A 275 25.81 -22.68 64.96
CA ASN A 275 24.99 -23.44 64.00
C ASN A 275 23.86 -22.60 63.40
N ASP A 276 23.29 -21.66 64.17
CA ASP A 276 22.23 -20.78 63.68
C ASP A 276 22.79 -19.79 62.63
N THR A 277 24.04 -19.37 62.79
CA THR A 277 24.68 -18.46 61.83
C THR A 277 24.83 -19.08 60.43
N VAL A 278 25.09 -20.39 60.35
CA VAL A 278 25.21 -21.10 59.07
C VAL A 278 23.85 -21.23 58.38
N LEU A 279 22.78 -21.54 59.14
CA LEU A 279 21.43 -21.62 58.60
C LEU A 279 20.95 -20.25 58.11
N ILE A 280 21.20 -19.19 58.88
CA ILE A 280 20.86 -17.82 58.47
C ILE A 280 21.61 -17.41 57.18
N GLN A 281 22.89 -17.78 57.05
CA GLN A 281 23.66 -17.51 55.82
C GLN A 281 23.11 -18.28 54.62
N GLN A 282 22.69 -19.53 54.80
CA GLN A 282 22.07 -20.33 53.74
C GLN A 282 20.73 -19.75 53.31
N ASP A 283 19.87 -19.35 54.25
CA ASP A 283 18.59 -18.73 53.92
C ASP A 283 18.80 -17.39 53.18
N GLN A 284 19.73 -16.55 53.63
CA GLN A 284 20.09 -15.31 52.93
C GLN A 284 20.61 -15.57 51.50
N HIS A 285 21.38 -16.64 51.33
CA HIS A 285 21.89 -17.05 50.02
C HIS A 285 20.76 -17.48 49.08
N LEU A 286 19.85 -18.32 49.56
CA LEU A 286 18.68 -18.77 48.82
C LEU A 286 17.74 -17.61 48.48
N ASP A 287 17.55 -16.66 49.38
CA ASP A 287 16.75 -15.45 49.12
C ASP A 287 17.38 -14.59 48.03
N THR A 288 18.71 -14.43 48.05
CA THR A 288 19.45 -13.69 47.01
C THR A 288 19.31 -14.34 45.64
N ILE A 289 19.45 -15.68 45.57
CA ILE A 289 19.25 -16.43 44.32
C ILE A 289 17.80 -16.33 43.86
N ASN A 290 16.83 -16.48 44.77
CA ASN A 290 15.41 -16.36 44.45
C ASN A 290 15.07 -14.98 43.88
N GLN A 291 15.63 -13.91 44.45
CA GLN A 291 15.49 -12.55 43.91
C GLN A 291 16.07 -12.43 42.50
N GLN A 292 17.27 -12.96 42.26
CA GLN A 292 17.92 -12.94 40.94
C GLN A 292 17.14 -13.77 39.91
N LEU A 293 16.58 -14.92 40.30
CA LEU A 293 15.73 -15.75 39.44
C LEU A 293 14.42 -15.06 39.10
N GLN A 294 13.81 -14.34 40.05
CA GLN A 294 12.62 -13.53 39.78
C GLN A 294 12.93 -12.38 38.83
N GLU A 295 14.07 -11.71 39.01
CA GLU A 295 14.53 -10.68 38.08
C GLU A 295 14.76 -11.26 36.68
N LEU A 296 15.46 -12.39 36.58
CA LEU A 296 15.69 -13.08 35.31
C LEU A 296 14.38 -13.50 34.65
N GLY A 297 13.40 -13.96 35.42
CA GLY A 297 12.05 -14.26 34.95
C GLY A 297 11.34 -13.02 34.39
N SER A 298 11.47 -11.87 35.05
CA SER A 298 10.92 -10.60 34.54
C SER A 298 11.61 -10.12 33.27
N LEU A 299 12.94 -10.25 33.18
CA LEU A 299 13.73 -9.93 31.98
C LEU A 299 13.33 -10.82 30.81
N ALA A 300 13.19 -12.13 31.05
CA ALA A 300 12.73 -13.08 30.03
C ALA A 300 11.31 -12.76 29.54
N GLY A 301 10.41 -12.36 30.46
CA GLY A 301 9.07 -11.90 30.10
C GLY A 301 9.09 -10.65 29.22
N ASN A 302 9.85 -9.62 29.59
CA ASN A 302 9.99 -8.38 28.82
C ASN A 302 10.62 -8.62 27.45
N LEU A 303 11.66 -9.45 27.40
CA LEU A 303 12.32 -9.84 26.16
C LEU A 303 11.35 -10.57 25.23
N ASN A 304 10.54 -11.49 25.75
CA ASN A 304 9.53 -12.19 24.96
C ASN A 304 8.47 -11.22 24.38
N ILE A 305 8.00 -10.25 25.16
CA ILE A 305 7.07 -9.22 24.67
C ILE A 305 7.73 -8.38 23.57
N SER A 306 8.97 -7.94 23.79
CA SER A 306 9.70 -7.14 22.79
C SER A 306 9.93 -7.89 21.49
N LEU A 307 10.30 -9.18 21.55
CA LEU A 307 10.45 -10.03 20.37
C LEU A 307 9.13 -10.24 19.62
N GLN A 308 8.01 -10.40 20.33
CA GLN A 308 6.68 -10.49 19.70
C GLN A 308 6.33 -9.21 18.94
N GLN A 309 6.54 -8.05 19.55
CA GLN A 309 6.33 -6.75 18.90
C GLN A 309 7.22 -6.59 17.66
N GLN A 310 8.50 -6.95 17.75
CA GLN A 310 9.42 -6.90 16.61
C GLN A 310 8.99 -7.84 15.49
N SER A 311 8.50 -9.05 15.80
CA SER A 311 7.99 -9.98 14.80
C SER A 311 6.81 -9.38 14.02
N GLU A 312 5.89 -8.71 14.71
CA GLU A 312 4.75 -8.04 14.07
C GLU A 312 5.20 -6.89 13.15
N VAL A 313 6.19 -6.10 13.57
CA VAL A 313 6.76 -5.01 12.76
C VAL A 313 7.49 -5.57 11.53
N ILE A 314 8.22 -6.68 11.66
CA ILE A 314 8.88 -7.34 10.52
C ILE A 314 7.85 -7.84 9.50
N ASP A 315 6.77 -8.49 9.94
CA ASP A 315 5.70 -8.95 9.04
C ASP A 315 5.01 -7.78 8.31
N SER A 316 4.79 -6.66 9.02
CA SER A 316 4.30 -5.40 8.44
C SER A 316 5.26 -4.85 7.38
N LEU A 317 6.56 -4.80 7.71
CA LEU A 317 7.61 -4.27 6.85
C LEU A 317 7.78 -5.11 5.58
N ASP A 318 7.68 -6.43 5.65
CA ASP A 318 7.74 -7.32 4.49
C ASP A 318 6.55 -7.08 3.54
N SER A 319 5.34 -6.95 4.08
CA SER A 319 4.15 -6.59 3.31
C SER A 319 4.28 -5.20 2.63
N LYS A 320 4.81 -4.21 3.35
CA LYS A 320 5.08 -2.87 2.82
C LYS A 320 6.16 -2.92 1.73
N ASN A 321 7.23 -3.67 1.93
CA ASN A 321 8.32 -3.81 0.97
C ASN A 321 7.84 -4.38 -0.38
N ASP A 322 6.99 -5.42 -0.36
CA ASP A 322 6.34 -5.95 -1.57
C ASP A 322 5.52 -4.87 -2.31
N THR A 323 4.77 -4.08 -1.55
CA THR A 323 3.94 -2.99 -2.06
C THR A 323 4.81 -1.88 -2.67
N LEU A 324 5.88 -1.47 -1.97
CA LEU A 324 6.85 -0.47 -2.43
C LEU A 324 7.55 -0.92 -3.71
N HIS A 325 8.01 -2.16 -3.77
CA HIS A 325 8.64 -2.70 -4.97
C HIS A 325 7.68 -2.71 -6.16
N PHE A 326 6.41 -3.08 -5.93
CA PHE A 326 5.38 -3.02 -6.96
C PHE A 326 5.07 -1.58 -7.42
N LYS A 327 4.90 -0.63 -6.50
CA LYS A 327 4.67 0.79 -6.80
C LYS A 327 5.86 1.40 -7.55
N THR A 328 7.08 1.06 -7.14
CA THR A 328 8.33 1.48 -7.80
C THR A 328 8.38 1.00 -9.24
N LYS A 329 8.04 -0.28 -9.51
CA LYS A 329 7.92 -0.79 -10.88
C LYS A 329 6.88 -0.01 -11.68
N THR A 330 5.74 0.30 -11.09
CA THR A 330 4.68 1.10 -11.72
C THR A 330 5.14 2.50 -12.10
N VAL A 331 5.81 3.20 -11.19
CA VAL A 331 6.42 4.51 -11.43
C VAL A 331 7.47 4.42 -12.54
N ASN A 332 8.39 3.44 -12.46
CA ASN A 332 9.43 3.24 -13.46
C ASN A 332 8.85 3.01 -14.87
N ARG A 333 7.81 2.17 -15.01
CA ARG A 333 7.12 1.97 -16.30
C ARG A 333 6.57 3.27 -16.86
N ARG A 334 5.95 4.10 -16.03
CA ARG A 334 5.36 5.38 -16.45
C ARG A 334 6.44 6.38 -16.85
N THR A 335 7.52 6.46 -16.08
CA THR A 335 8.68 7.30 -16.37
C THR A 335 9.35 6.85 -17.68
N GLU A 336 9.62 5.56 -17.84
CA GLU A 336 10.22 5.00 -19.07
C GLU A 336 9.36 5.31 -20.31
N ARG A 337 8.03 5.18 -20.20
CA ARG A 337 7.09 5.57 -21.28
C ARG A 337 7.17 7.05 -21.61
N PHE A 338 7.16 7.90 -20.60
CA PHE A 338 7.24 9.34 -20.80
C PHE A 338 8.56 9.75 -21.49
N ILE A 339 9.67 9.12 -21.12
CA ILE A 339 10.96 9.33 -21.77
C ILE A 339 10.93 8.84 -23.23
N GLN A 340 10.36 7.65 -23.48
CA GLN A 340 10.25 7.08 -24.83
C GLN A 340 9.35 7.93 -25.75
N ASP A 341 8.24 8.47 -25.23
CA ASP A 341 7.33 9.33 -26.00
C ASP A 341 8.02 10.63 -26.46
N LYS A 342 9.04 11.09 -25.73
CA LYS A 342 9.89 12.24 -26.10
C LYS A 342 11.09 11.89 -26.98
N SER A 343 11.43 10.61 -27.09
CA SER A 343 12.54 10.17 -27.91
C SER A 343 12.17 10.21 -29.39
N TRP A 344 13.02 10.81 -30.22
CA TRP A 344 12.83 10.88 -31.68
C TRP A 344 12.88 9.50 -32.34
N THR A 345 13.62 8.56 -31.75
CA THR A 345 13.80 7.20 -32.23
C THR A 345 13.10 6.21 -31.30
N LYS A 346 11.92 5.75 -31.71
CA LYS A 346 11.22 4.69 -30.97
C LYS A 346 12.08 3.42 -30.94
N PRO A 347 12.31 2.80 -29.78
CA PRO A 347 13.09 1.57 -29.70
C PRO A 347 12.40 0.48 -30.54
N ARG A 348 13.17 -0.14 -31.44
CA ARG A 348 12.68 -1.21 -32.30
C ARG A 348 12.43 -2.46 -31.45
N ALA A 349 11.29 -3.10 -31.65
CA ALA A 349 11.02 -4.38 -31.00
C ALA A 349 11.85 -5.48 -31.67
N GLU A 350 12.49 -6.30 -30.85
CA GLU A 350 13.30 -7.43 -31.27
C GLU A 350 12.50 -8.72 -31.13
N PHE A 351 12.46 -9.53 -32.19
CA PHE A 351 11.82 -10.84 -32.12
C PHE A 351 12.69 -11.77 -31.28
N VAL A 352 12.10 -12.47 -30.31
CA VAL A 352 12.80 -13.41 -29.44
C VAL A 352 12.57 -14.84 -29.92
N ARG A 353 11.32 -15.31 -29.89
CA ARG A 353 10.93 -16.68 -30.28
C ARG A 353 9.42 -16.84 -30.44
N TYR A 354 8.99 -17.96 -30.99
CA TYR A 354 7.60 -18.40 -30.87
C TYR A 354 7.43 -19.19 -29.58
N ALA A 355 6.33 -18.93 -28.87
CA ALA A 355 5.98 -19.60 -27.63
C ALA A 355 4.48 -19.84 -27.54
N TRP A 356 4.08 -20.79 -26.72
CA TRP A 356 2.70 -20.96 -26.29
C TRP A 356 2.57 -20.57 -24.82
N ILE A 357 1.39 -20.12 -24.45
CA ILE A 357 1.12 -19.60 -23.10
C ILE A 357 0.02 -20.47 -22.50
N ARG A 358 0.35 -21.21 -21.45
CA ARG A 358 -0.55 -22.18 -20.82
C ARG A 358 -0.86 -21.77 -19.39
N HIS A 359 -2.14 -21.79 -19.03
CA HIS A 359 -2.57 -21.65 -17.65
C HIS A 359 -2.16 -22.90 -16.87
N GLN A 360 -1.39 -22.75 -15.79
CA GLN A 360 -0.78 -23.90 -15.11
C GLN A 360 -1.81 -24.85 -14.50
N ILE A 361 -2.88 -24.31 -13.89
CA ILE A 361 -3.86 -25.13 -13.16
C ILE A 361 -4.78 -25.88 -14.11
N SER A 362 -5.37 -25.20 -15.11
CA SER A 362 -6.32 -25.85 -16.03
C SER A 362 -5.65 -26.56 -17.21
N GLY A 363 -4.36 -26.30 -17.45
CA GLY A 363 -3.64 -26.82 -18.62
C GLY A 363 -4.09 -26.22 -19.96
N GLN A 364 -5.01 -25.25 -19.94
CA GLN A 364 -5.54 -24.60 -21.14
C GLN A 364 -4.56 -23.58 -21.72
N TYR A 365 -4.58 -23.45 -23.04
CA TYR A 365 -3.76 -22.50 -23.76
C TYR A 365 -4.50 -21.19 -23.98
N LEU A 366 -3.80 -20.07 -23.82
CA LEU A 366 -4.28 -18.78 -24.30
C LEU A 366 -4.36 -18.86 -25.84
N SER A 367 -5.52 -18.57 -26.41
CA SER A 367 -5.78 -18.70 -27.85
C SER A 367 -6.59 -17.53 -28.36
N VAL A 368 -6.44 -17.21 -29.64
CA VAL A 368 -7.41 -16.37 -30.34
C VAL A 368 -8.68 -17.19 -30.57
N ALA A 369 -9.85 -16.60 -30.30
CA ALA A 369 -11.14 -17.25 -30.48
C ALA A 369 -11.34 -17.72 -31.93
N PRO A 370 -12.03 -18.86 -32.13
CA PRO A 370 -12.09 -19.48 -33.44
C PRO A 370 -13.01 -18.78 -34.45
N ASN A 371 -13.94 -17.95 -33.97
CA ASN A 371 -14.88 -17.24 -34.83
C ASN A 371 -14.12 -16.14 -35.58
N ASN A 372 -14.27 -16.13 -36.91
CA ASN A 372 -13.47 -15.29 -37.81
C ASN A 372 -13.51 -13.79 -37.49
N ASP A 373 -14.59 -13.31 -36.86
CA ASP A 373 -14.75 -11.90 -36.50
C ASP A 373 -14.30 -11.59 -35.07
N SER A 374 -14.19 -12.59 -34.20
CA SER A 374 -13.83 -12.38 -32.80
C SER A 374 -12.32 -12.38 -32.64
N THR A 375 -11.73 -11.18 -32.58
CA THR A 375 -10.34 -10.98 -32.15
C THR A 375 -10.17 -11.15 -30.63
N THR A 376 -11.10 -11.79 -29.94
CA THR A 376 -11.06 -11.97 -28.49
C THR A 376 -10.09 -13.09 -28.12
N LEU A 377 -9.34 -12.91 -27.04
CA LEU A 377 -8.54 -13.98 -26.47
C LEU A 377 -9.43 -14.85 -25.57
N VAL A 378 -9.24 -16.16 -25.65
CA VAL A 378 -9.97 -17.20 -24.93
C VAL A 378 -9.01 -18.27 -24.45
N LEU A 379 -9.45 -19.11 -23.51
CA LEU A 379 -8.77 -20.33 -23.14
C LEU A 379 -9.24 -21.51 -24.00
N SER A 380 -8.30 -22.26 -24.54
CA SER A 380 -8.54 -23.44 -25.40
C SER A 380 -7.91 -24.70 -24.80
N ASN A 381 -8.68 -25.80 -24.79
CA ASN A 381 -8.15 -27.14 -24.51
C ASN A 381 -7.37 -27.73 -25.69
N VAL A 382 -7.60 -27.20 -26.90
CA VAL A 382 -7.00 -27.72 -28.13
C VAL A 382 -5.82 -26.84 -28.51
N PHE A 383 -4.64 -27.44 -28.57
CA PHE A 383 -3.43 -26.79 -29.05
C PHE A 383 -3.46 -26.69 -30.59
N ASN A 384 -3.34 -25.48 -31.12
CA ASN A 384 -3.31 -25.19 -32.56
C ASN A 384 -2.52 -23.89 -32.82
N GLU A 385 -2.40 -23.46 -34.07
CA GLU A 385 -1.66 -22.24 -34.44
C GLU A 385 -2.20 -20.95 -33.81
N ARG A 386 -3.46 -20.93 -33.35
CA ARG A 386 -4.06 -19.78 -32.65
C ARG A 386 -3.56 -19.67 -31.21
N CYS A 387 -2.91 -20.72 -30.68
CA CYS A 387 -2.28 -20.74 -29.36
C CYS A 387 -0.80 -20.30 -29.39
N ILE A 388 -0.24 -20.08 -30.58
CA ILE A 388 1.18 -19.77 -30.76
C ILE A 388 1.35 -18.25 -30.92
N PHE A 389 2.21 -17.66 -30.10
CA PHE A 389 2.54 -16.23 -30.14
C PHE A 389 4.03 -16.04 -30.39
N GLY A 390 4.36 -15.17 -31.33
CA GLY A 390 5.68 -14.57 -31.44
C GLY A 390 5.89 -13.60 -30.27
N ILE A 391 6.92 -13.85 -29.49
CA ILE A 391 7.35 -12.99 -28.38
C ILE A 391 8.33 -11.97 -28.94
N TRP A 392 7.97 -10.71 -28.82
CA TRP A 392 8.83 -9.59 -29.18
C TRP A 392 9.21 -8.83 -27.91
N LYS A 393 10.43 -8.34 -27.82
CA LYS A 393 10.92 -7.59 -26.66
C LYS A 393 11.21 -6.15 -27.07
N ARG A 394 10.74 -5.20 -26.28
CA ARG A 394 11.11 -3.78 -26.38
C ARG A 394 11.44 -3.30 -24.98
N ASN A 395 12.74 -3.12 -24.70
CA ASN A 395 13.23 -2.83 -23.35
C ASN A 395 12.83 -3.93 -22.34
N ARG A 396 12.04 -3.58 -21.32
CA ARG A 396 11.54 -4.50 -20.28
C ARG A 396 10.15 -5.08 -20.57
N VAL A 397 9.46 -4.58 -21.60
CA VAL A 397 8.12 -5.06 -21.97
C VAL A 397 8.18 -6.06 -23.12
N LEU A 398 7.23 -6.97 -23.12
CA LEU A 398 7.00 -7.96 -24.16
C LEU A 398 5.80 -7.56 -25.02
N GLY A 399 5.84 -7.91 -26.29
CA GLY A 399 4.72 -7.87 -27.21
C GLY A 399 4.39 -9.28 -27.66
N LEU A 400 3.10 -9.63 -27.64
CA LEU A 400 2.62 -10.96 -28.00
C LEU A 400 1.92 -10.89 -29.35
N GLN A 401 2.55 -11.35 -30.42
CA GLN A 401 1.96 -11.37 -31.77
C GLN A 401 1.49 -12.77 -32.13
N ASN A 402 0.20 -12.96 -32.37
CA ASN A 402 -0.32 -14.29 -32.68
C ASN A 402 0.15 -14.78 -34.08
N LYS A 403 0.59 -16.05 -34.16
CA LYS A 403 1.14 -16.64 -35.40
C LYS A 403 0.08 -16.74 -36.51
N TYR A 404 -1.16 -17.08 -36.14
CA TYR A 404 -2.27 -17.28 -37.08
C TYR A 404 -2.74 -15.98 -37.74
N ASN A 405 -3.16 -14.98 -36.96
CA ASN A 405 -3.73 -13.73 -37.52
C ASN A 405 -2.73 -12.58 -37.70
N ARG A 406 -1.48 -12.76 -37.26
CA ARG A 406 -0.40 -11.76 -37.26
C ARG A 406 -0.73 -10.45 -36.52
N ARG A 407 -1.72 -10.49 -35.62
CA ARG A 407 -2.13 -9.36 -34.77
C ARG A 407 -1.50 -9.45 -33.39
N TRP A 408 -1.41 -8.30 -32.74
CA TRP A 408 -0.86 -8.17 -31.39
C TRP A 408 -1.97 -8.31 -30.35
N ALA A 409 -1.69 -9.11 -29.33
CA ALA A 409 -2.51 -9.26 -28.14
C ALA A 409 -2.30 -8.08 -27.19
N GLY A 410 -3.40 -7.56 -26.66
CA GLY A 410 -3.43 -6.40 -25.79
C GLY A 410 -4.86 -6.08 -25.33
N GLN A 411 -5.10 -4.83 -24.95
CA GLN A 411 -6.42 -4.38 -24.51
C GLN A 411 -7.06 -3.39 -25.48
N SER A 412 -8.39 -3.45 -25.60
CA SER A 412 -9.18 -2.45 -26.31
C SER A 412 -9.28 -1.15 -25.50
N LEU A 413 -9.85 -0.09 -26.11
CA LEU A 413 -10.13 1.17 -25.41
C LEU A 413 -11.04 0.97 -24.19
N LEU A 414 -11.95 -0.02 -24.27
CA LEU A 414 -12.91 -0.36 -23.21
C LEU A 414 -12.32 -1.34 -22.18
N GLY A 415 -11.02 -1.67 -22.26
CA GLY A 415 -10.37 -2.62 -21.36
C GLY A 415 -10.68 -4.09 -21.66
N LYS A 416 -11.31 -4.41 -22.80
CA LYS A 416 -11.52 -5.80 -23.21
C LYS A 416 -10.22 -6.39 -23.75
N LEU A 417 -9.90 -7.61 -23.35
CA LEU A 417 -8.74 -8.33 -23.88
C LEU A 417 -8.97 -8.77 -25.34
N THR A 418 -8.09 -8.35 -26.24
CA THR A 418 -8.22 -8.61 -27.69
C THR A 418 -6.85 -8.85 -28.35
N CYS A 419 -6.86 -9.44 -29.53
CA CYS A 419 -5.72 -9.70 -30.40
C CYS A 419 -6.04 -9.20 -31.81
N SER A 420 -6.14 -7.87 -31.93
CA SER A 420 -6.63 -7.18 -33.14
C SER A 420 -5.65 -6.14 -33.69
N ALA A 421 -4.70 -5.68 -32.88
CA ALA A 421 -3.80 -4.59 -33.24
C ALA A 421 -2.83 -5.01 -34.35
N SER A 422 -2.61 -4.14 -35.34
CA SER A 422 -1.63 -4.36 -36.41
C SER A 422 -0.20 -4.01 -35.99
N THR A 423 -0.03 -3.24 -34.91
CA THR A 423 1.25 -2.68 -34.48
C THR A 423 1.44 -2.84 -32.97
N PHE A 424 2.69 -3.00 -32.54
CA PHE A 424 3.06 -3.12 -31.13
C PHE A 424 3.16 -1.74 -30.47
N ASN A 425 2.03 -1.26 -29.95
CA ASN A 425 1.94 0.02 -29.24
C ASN A 425 1.77 -0.20 -27.74
N ARG A 426 1.43 0.89 -27.04
CA ARG A 426 1.25 0.92 -25.59
C ARG A 426 0.27 -0.14 -25.09
N ARG A 427 -0.81 -0.44 -25.82
CA ARG A 427 -1.90 -1.33 -25.35
C ARG A 427 -1.59 -2.81 -25.47
N GLU A 428 -0.51 -3.12 -26.15
CA GLU A 428 -0.03 -4.45 -26.47
C GLU A 428 1.25 -4.77 -25.67
N GLU A 429 1.60 -3.94 -24.69
CA GLU A 429 2.74 -4.13 -23.77
C GLU A 429 2.36 -5.06 -22.61
N TRP A 430 3.10 -6.15 -22.53
CA TRP A 430 3.02 -7.16 -21.49
C TRP A 430 4.27 -7.15 -20.62
N GLU A 431 4.10 -7.51 -19.37
CA GLU A 431 5.20 -7.86 -18.47
C GLU A 431 4.94 -9.24 -17.88
N VAL A 432 6.04 -9.93 -17.64
CA VAL A 432 6.10 -11.26 -17.05
C VAL A 432 7.12 -11.22 -15.92
N ASP A 433 6.93 -12.05 -14.90
CA ASP A 433 7.95 -12.27 -13.88
C ASP A 433 9.19 -12.94 -14.50
N ASN A 434 10.32 -12.93 -13.79
CA ASN A 434 11.60 -13.41 -14.30
C ASN A 434 11.59 -14.89 -14.68
N ASP A 435 10.78 -15.69 -14.01
CA ASP A 435 10.58 -17.11 -14.31
C ASP A 435 9.40 -17.26 -15.29
N TRP A 436 9.68 -17.75 -16.50
CA TRP A 436 8.66 -17.96 -17.54
C TRP A 436 7.85 -19.23 -17.30
N SER A 437 8.37 -20.16 -16.50
CA SER A 437 7.67 -21.42 -16.19
C SER A 437 6.57 -21.19 -15.16
N ASP A 438 6.75 -20.24 -14.24
CA ASP A 438 5.78 -19.80 -13.23
C ASP A 438 5.63 -18.28 -13.16
N THR A 439 4.83 -17.72 -14.07
CA THR A 439 4.73 -16.28 -14.26
C THR A 439 3.30 -15.74 -14.11
N THR A 440 3.18 -14.50 -13.66
CA THR A 440 1.94 -13.72 -13.82
C THR A 440 2.01 -12.88 -15.08
N LEU A 441 0.89 -12.75 -15.79
CA LEU A 441 0.81 -11.91 -17.00
C LEU A 441 0.21 -10.55 -16.64
N LEU A 442 0.98 -9.47 -16.84
CA LEU A 442 0.56 -8.11 -16.58
C LEU A 442 0.45 -7.33 -17.89
N ILE A 443 -0.69 -6.69 -18.16
CA ILE A 443 -0.83 -5.75 -19.28
C ILE A 443 -0.50 -4.36 -18.78
N VAL A 444 0.64 -3.83 -19.20
CA VAL A 444 1.25 -2.62 -18.60
C VAL A 444 0.40 -1.37 -18.82
N SER A 445 -0.42 -1.33 -19.87
CA SER A 445 -1.29 -0.19 -20.17
C SER A 445 -2.63 -0.19 -19.45
N ALA A 446 -3.03 -1.31 -18.86
CA ALA A 446 -4.31 -1.41 -18.15
C ALA A 446 -4.34 -0.46 -16.94
N GLY A 447 -5.56 -0.13 -16.50
CA GLY A 447 -5.77 0.81 -15.39
C GLY A 447 -5.07 2.15 -15.60
N TRP A 448 -5.11 2.69 -16.83
CA TRP A 448 -4.43 3.95 -17.17
C TRP A 448 -2.90 3.92 -16.96
N GLY A 449 -2.31 2.74 -17.10
CA GLY A 449 -0.88 2.54 -16.92
C GLY A 449 -0.46 2.21 -15.48
N SER A 450 -1.40 1.88 -14.57
CA SER A 450 -1.06 1.12 -13.35
C SER A 450 -0.66 -0.32 -13.68
N GLY A 451 -1.06 -0.80 -14.86
CA GLY A 451 -1.05 -2.20 -15.20
C GLY A 451 -2.34 -2.89 -14.75
N GLY A 452 -2.55 -4.10 -15.24
CA GLY A 452 -3.69 -4.95 -14.89
C GLY A 452 -3.33 -6.40 -15.14
N TYR A 453 -3.47 -7.23 -14.10
CA TYR A 453 -3.13 -8.64 -14.19
C TYR A 453 -4.20 -9.41 -14.95
N LEU A 454 -3.77 -10.42 -15.70
CA LEU A 454 -4.69 -11.32 -16.39
C LEU A 454 -5.35 -12.24 -15.38
N LEU A 455 -6.65 -12.07 -15.18
CA LEU A 455 -7.48 -12.88 -14.29
C LEU A 455 -8.33 -13.87 -15.10
N LEU A 456 -8.74 -14.95 -14.43
CA LEU A 456 -9.77 -15.85 -14.92
C LEU A 456 -11.03 -15.67 -14.07
N ASP A 457 -12.19 -15.89 -14.67
CA ASP A 457 -13.44 -15.86 -13.94
C ASP A 457 -13.41 -16.88 -12.79
N LYS A 458 -13.97 -16.51 -11.63
CA LYS A 458 -13.73 -17.12 -10.32
C LYS A 458 -14.08 -18.60 -10.22
N GLU A 459 -14.82 -19.14 -11.19
CA GLU A 459 -15.17 -20.56 -11.23
C GLU A 459 -14.15 -21.43 -12.01
N GLY A 460 -13.12 -20.85 -12.65
CA GLY A 460 -12.20 -21.60 -13.52
C GLY A 460 -12.86 -22.23 -14.75
N LYS A 461 -14.18 -22.07 -14.91
CA LYS A 461 -14.99 -22.47 -16.06
C LYS A 461 -15.11 -21.38 -17.10
N GLY A 462 -14.76 -20.14 -16.75
CA GLY A 462 -14.76 -19.01 -17.67
C GLY A 462 -13.74 -19.24 -18.78
N THR A 463 -14.22 -19.28 -20.02
CA THR A 463 -13.36 -19.39 -21.21
C THR A 463 -12.72 -18.07 -21.59
N GLN A 464 -13.15 -16.95 -21.00
CA GLN A 464 -12.68 -15.61 -21.33
C GLN A 464 -11.84 -15.04 -20.19
N PRO A 465 -10.53 -14.83 -20.41
CA PRO A 465 -9.70 -14.09 -19.47
C PRO A 465 -10.13 -12.61 -19.40
N LEU A 466 -9.99 -12.04 -18.21
CA LEU A 466 -10.35 -10.66 -17.89
C LEU A 466 -9.11 -9.90 -17.43
N ILE A 467 -9.14 -8.57 -17.57
CA ILE A 467 -8.06 -7.72 -17.06
C ILE A 467 -8.49 -7.22 -15.67
N GLY A 468 -7.77 -7.64 -14.64
CA GLY A 468 -7.94 -7.15 -13.28
C GLY A 468 -7.25 -5.82 -13.04
N GLY A 469 -7.24 -5.38 -11.79
CA GLY A 469 -6.43 -4.25 -11.35
C GLY A 469 -4.94 -4.56 -11.31
N GLY A 470 -4.13 -3.52 -11.15
CA GLY A 470 -2.68 -3.60 -11.01
C GLY A 470 -2.27 -3.25 -9.60
N ASP A 471 -2.72 -4.00 -8.60
CA ASP A 471 -2.27 -3.91 -7.20
C ASP A 471 -1.67 -5.25 -6.75
N ILE A 472 -1.00 -5.26 -5.60
CA ILE A 472 -0.35 -6.46 -5.05
C ILE A 472 -1.37 -7.54 -4.69
N SER A 473 -2.55 -7.14 -4.21
CA SER A 473 -3.64 -8.05 -3.84
C SER A 473 -4.14 -8.83 -5.05
N ILE A 474 -4.35 -8.16 -6.19
CA ILE A 474 -4.74 -8.83 -7.42
C ILE A 474 -3.58 -9.62 -8.01
N LYS A 475 -2.32 -9.18 -7.86
CA LYS A 475 -1.15 -10.01 -8.23
C LYS A 475 -1.18 -11.36 -7.52
N LYS A 476 -1.42 -11.37 -6.20
CA LYS A 476 -1.48 -12.60 -5.37
C LYS A 476 -2.63 -13.52 -5.79
N GLN A 477 -3.73 -12.96 -6.29
CA GLN A 477 -4.87 -13.71 -6.82
C GLN A 477 -4.73 -14.11 -8.29
N ALA A 478 -3.76 -13.51 -9.01
CA ALA A 478 -3.62 -13.73 -10.43
C ALA A 478 -3.15 -15.17 -10.70
N PRO A 479 -3.79 -15.86 -11.66
CA PRO A 479 -3.38 -17.20 -12.05
C PRO A 479 -1.95 -17.21 -12.57
N LYS A 480 -1.30 -18.35 -12.35
CA LYS A 480 0.04 -18.64 -12.85
C LYS A 480 0.00 -19.20 -14.26
N TRP A 481 0.95 -18.75 -15.07
CA TRP A 481 1.08 -19.10 -16.48
C TRP A 481 2.47 -19.65 -16.74
N CYS A 482 2.55 -20.53 -17.72
CA CYS A 482 3.78 -21.12 -18.23
C CYS A 482 3.94 -20.69 -19.70
N ILE A 483 5.08 -20.08 -20.02
CA ILE A 483 5.46 -19.64 -21.36
C ILE A 483 6.60 -20.51 -21.86
N ASP A 484 6.27 -21.48 -22.70
CA ASP A 484 7.23 -22.45 -23.23
C ASP A 484 7.44 -22.26 -24.73
N GLU A 485 8.66 -22.60 -25.16
CA GLU A 485 9.08 -22.43 -26.54
C GLU A 485 8.35 -23.38 -27.50
N PHE A 486 7.94 -22.84 -28.63
CA PHE A 486 7.40 -23.62 -29.74
C PHE A 486 8.53 -23.95 -30.72
N LEU A 487 9.01 -25.20 -30.68
CA LEU A 487 9.97 -25.73 -31.64
C LEU A 487 9.20 -26.26 -32.87
N GLU A 488 9.35 -25.58 -34.01
CA GLU A 488 8.83 -26.05 -35.29
C GLU A 488 9.65 -27.28 -35.70
N LYS A 489 9.03 -28.47 -35.61
CA LYS A 489 9.66 -29.75 -35.97
C LYS A 489 9.67 -29.99 -37.46
#